data_AF-A0A6M1PDJ3-F1
#
_entry.id   AF-A0A6M1PDJ3-F1
#
_cell.length_a   1.000
_cell.length_b   1.000
_cell.length_c   1.000
_cell.angle_alpha   90.00
_cell.angle_beta   90.00
_cell.angle_gamma   90.00
#
_symmetry.space_group_name_H-M   'P 1'
#
loop_
_entity.id
_entity.type
_entity.pdbx_description
1 polymer ?
#
loop_
_entity_poly.entity_id
_entity_poly.type
_entity_poly.pdbx_seq_one_letter_code
_entity_poly.pdbx_strand_id
1 'polypeptide(L)'
;MSLRKFPVTAPDGTEFRVEIEEIDDYFHGRIAQVSLHIPVKRRKFQRMFTKVFRSIVDYDHMEPDYVRMATQTLTEYSDRERKKAEDEARRKAAAKRFAEWDGTL
;
A
#
# COMPACT_ATOMS: atom_id res chain seq x y z
N MET A 1 -16.73 -4.68 -14.89
CA MET A 1 -15.29 -4.68 -15.26
C MET A 1 -14.89 -3.28 -15.71
N SER A 2 -13.98 -2.63 -14.98
CA SER A 2 -13.33 -1.36 -15.38
C SER A 2 -11.93 -1.39 -14.79
N LEU A 3 -10.96 -1.85 -15.57
CA LEU A 3 -9.56 -1.93 -15.18
C LEU A 3 -8.89 -0.59 -15.48
N ARG A 4 -8.87 0.32 -14.50
CA ARG A 4 -8.21 1.63 -14.64
C ARG A 4 -6.80 1.54 -14.09
N LYS A 5 -5.83 1.90 -14.93
CA LYS A 5 -4.41 1.89 -14.57
C LYS A 5 -3.86 3.31 -14.66
N PHE A 6 -3.47 3.86 -13.52
CA PHE A 6 -2.89 5.20 -13.45
C PHE A 6 -1.43 5.10 -12.99
N PRO A 7 -0.50 5.78 -13.67
CA PRO A 7 0.78 6.09 -13.05
C PRO A 7 0.53 7.09 -11.93
N VAL A 8 1.02 6.77 -10.73
CA VAL A 8 1.01 7.68 -9.59
C VAL A 8 2.46 7.82 -9.13
N THR A 9 3.00 9.02 -9.22
CA THR A 9 4.35 9.32 -8.74
C THR A 9 4.24 9.76 -7.29
N ALA A 10 4.89 9.02 -6.39
CA ALA A 10 4.99 9.45 -5.00
C ALA A 10 5.91 10.68 -4.86
N PRO A 11 5.87 11.41 -3.74
CA PRO A 11 6.69 12.61 -3.53
C PRO A 11 8.22 12.38 -3.64
N ASP A 12 8.67 11.14 -3.42
CA ASP A 12 10.07 10.71 -3.53
C ASP A 12 10.51 10.42 -4.98
N GLY A 13 9.62 10.60 -5.97
CA GLY A 13 9.87 10.31 -7.37
C GLY A 13 9.64 8.85 -7.77
N THR A 14 9.23 7.98 -6.84
CA THR A 14 8.94 6.57 -7.15
C THR A 14 7.66 6.48 -7.98
N GLU A 15 7.75 5.85 -9.15
CA GLU A 15 6.58 5.56 -9.98
C GLU A 15 5.84 4.31 -9.49
N PHE A 16 4.58 4.49 -9.11
CA PHE A 16 3.66 3.42 -8.81
C PHE A 16 2.67 3.24 -9.95
N ARG A 17 2.30 1.99 -10.22
CA ARG A 17 1.13 1.69 -11.04
C ARG A 17 0.00 1.23 -10.13
N VAL A 18 -1.08 1.99 -10.13
CA VAL A 18 -2.30 1.62 -9.41
C VAL A 18 -3.21 0.86 -10.37
N GLU A 19 -3.75 -0.27 -9.93
CA GLU A 19 -4.78 -1.03 -10.62
C GLU A 19 -6.01 -1.11 -9.73
N ILE A 20 -7.16 -0.70 -10.26
CA ILE A 20 -8.43 -0.74 -9.55
C ILE A 20 -9.36 -1.71 -10.26
N GLU A 21 -9.90 -2.64 -9.50
CA GLU A 21 -10.85 -3.65 -9.99
C GLU A 21 -12.09 -3.65 -9.10
N GLU A 22 -13.25 -3.43 -9.70
CA GLU A 22 -14.53 -3.62 -9.02
C GLU A 22 -15.01 -5.06 -9.18
N ILE A 23 -15.29 -5.70 -8.05
CA ILE A 23 -15.65 -7.11 -7.92
C ILE A 23 -16.99 -7.17 -7.18
N ASP A 24 -17.88 -8.06 -7.62
CA ASP A 24 -19.09 -8.39 -6.85
C ASP A 24 -18.71 -9.47 -5.82
N ASP A 25 -18.64 -9.09 -4.55
CA ASP A 25 -18.37 -9.98 -3.43
C ASP A 25 -19.68 -10.47 -2.81
N TYR A 26 -19.80 -11.78 -2.61
CA TYR A 26 -21.03 -12.40 -2.11
C TYR A 26 -21.45 -11.90 -0.72
N PHE A 27 -20.48 -11.55 0.14
CA PHE A 27 -20.74 -11.15 1.52
C PHE A 27 -20.88 -9.63 1.69
N HIS A 28 -20.19 -8.85 0.87
CA HIS A 28 -20.09 -7.39 1.05
C HIS A 28 -20.69 -6.59 -0.10
N GLY A 29 -21.32 -7.24 -1.08
CA GLY A 29 -21.80 -6.59 -2.30
C GLY A 29 -20.62 -6.14 -3.16
N ARG A 30 -20.76 -5.01 -3.87
CA ARG A 30 -19.69 -4.53 -4.73
C ARG A 30 -18.50 -4.01 -3.91
N ILE A 31 -17.30 -4.45 -4.22
CA ILE A 31 -16.04 -4.00 -3.61
C ILE A 31 -15.11 -3.46 -4.69
N ALA A 32 -14.23 -2.52 -4.33
CA ALA A 32 -13.14 -2.06 -5.18
C ALA A 32 -11.81 -2.54 -4.57
N GLN A 33 -11.11 -3.39 -5.30
CA GLN A 33 -9.76 -3.83 -4.97
C GLN A 33 -8.75 -2.90 -5.64
N VAL A 34 -7.98 -2.18 -4.84
CA VAL A 34 -6.93 -1.26 -5.30
C VAL A 34 -5.57 -1.88 -5.03
N SER A 35 -4.83 -2.17 -6.09
CA SER A 35 -3.51 -2.79 -6.05
C SER A 35 -2.41 -1.82 -6.48
N LEU A 36 -1.42 -1.64 -5.61
CA LEU A 36 -0.19 -0.91 -5.90
C LEU A 36 0.86 -1.86 -6.46
N HIS A 37 1.45 -1.44 -7.57
CA HIS A 37 2.55 -2.13 -8.21
C HIS A 37 3.77 -1.22 -8.33
N ILE A 38 4.94 -1.79 -8.07
CA ILE A 38 6.24 -1.11 -8.20
C ILE A 38 6.99 -1.73 -9.38
N PRO A 39 7.72 -0.93 -10.17
CA PRO A 39 8.60 -1.47 -11.21
C PRO A 39 9.72 -2.32 -10.59
N VAL A 40 9.83 -3.57 -11.01
CA VAL A 40 10.91 -4.48 -10.64
C VAL A 40 11.60 -4.89 -11.94
N LYS A 41 12.86 -4.43 -12.14
CA LYS A 41 13.77 -4.67 -13.29
C LYS A 41 13.15 -5.15 -14.63
N ARG A 42 13.46 -4.45 -15.73
CA ARG A 42 13.04 -4.80 -17.12
C ARG A 42 11.51 -4.81 -17.31
N ARG A 43 10.87 -3.63 -17.16
CA ARG A 43 9.45 -3.38 -17.50
C ARG A 43 8.43 -4.30 -16.80
N LYS A 44 8.83 -5.07 -15.78
CA LYS A 44 7.92 -5.86 -14.97
C LYS A 44 7.46 -5.03 -13.78
N PHE A 45 6.22 -5.26 -13.38
CA PHE A 45 5.61 -4.64 -12.21
C PHE A 45 5.27 -5.75 -11.23
N GLN A 46 5.67 -5.59 -9.98
CA GLN A 46 5.31 -6.51 -8.90
C GLN A 46 4.25 -5.84 -8.03
N ARG A 47 3.19 -6.60 -7.70
CA ARG A 47 2.18 -6.16 -6.75
C ARG A 47 2.76 -6.15 -5.34
N MET A 48 2.73 -4.99 -4.69
CA MET A 48 3.34 -4.78 -3.38
C MET A 48 2.30 -4.66 -2.27
N PHE A 49 1.16 -4.06 -2.58
CA PHE A 49 0.12 -3.80 -1.62
C PHE A 49 -1.25 -3.83 -2.29
N THR A 50 -2.24 -4.33 -1.56
CA THR A 50 -3.63 -4.36 -2.01
C THR A 50 -4.50 -3.91 -0.86
N LYS A 51 -5.42 -2.99 -1.16
CA LYS A 51 -6.46 -2.53 -0.25
C LYS A 51 -7.82 -2.81 -0.87
N VAL A 52 -8.77 -3.20 -0.02
CA VAL A 52 -10.16 -3.42 -0.42
C VAL A 52 -11.00 -2.28 0.15
N PHE A 53 -11.81 -1.67 -0.71
CA PHE A 53 -12.82 -0.69 -0.37
C PHE A 53 -14.19 -1.35 -0.57
N ARG A 54 -15.06 -1.26 0.43
CA ARG A 54 -16.42 -1.78 0.37
C ARG A 54 -17.37 -0.69 -0.12
N SER A 55 -18.23 -1.01 -1.07
CA SER A 55 -19.26 -0.06 -1.51
C SER A 55 -20.17 0.28 -0.33
N ILE A 56 -20.71 1.51 -0.30
CA ILE A 56 -21.56 2.08 0.75
C ILE A 56 -20.79 2.44 2.04
N VAL A 57 -19.72 1.72 2.38
CA VAL A 57 -18.90 1.98 3.58
C VAL A 57 -17.71 2.88 3.26
N ASP A 58 -16.91 2.49 2.27
CA ASP A 58 -15.61 3.14 1.99
C ASP A 58 -15.65 4.00 0.72
N TYR A 59 -16.51 3.66 -0.23
CA TYR A 59 -16.73 4.40 -1.48
C TYR A 59 -18.15 4.18 -2.03
N ASP A 60 -18.57 5.02 -2.97
CA ASP A 60 -19.79 4.81 -3.74
C ASP A 60 -19.45 4.20 -5.10
N HIS A 61 -19.96 2.99 -5.39
CA HIS A 61 -19.77 2.33 -6.68
C HIS A 61 -20.58 2.94 -7.83
N MET A 62 -21.63 3.73 -7.54
CA MET A 62 -22.40 4.45 -8.56
C MET A 62 -21.66 5.70 -9.03
N GLU A 63 -20.95 6.36 -8.10
CA GLU A 63 -20.10 7.54 -8.36
C GLU A 63 -18.68 7.36 -7.78
N PRO A 64 -17.87 6.46 -8.38
CA PRO A 64 -16.59 6.08 -7.79
C PRO A 64 -15.50 7.14 -7.97
N ASP A 65 -14.97 7.64 -6.85
CA ASP A 65 -13.76 8.46 -6.81
C ASP A 65 -12.49 7.58 -6.75
N TYR A 66 -12.10 7.11 -7.94
CA TYR A 66 -10.92 6.28 -8.12
C TYR A 66 -9.60 6.97 -7.78
N VAL A 67 -9.54 8.30 -7.90
CA VAL A 67 -8.33 9.07 -7.57
C VAL A 67 -8.13 9.09 -6.07
N ARG A 68 -9.18 9.40 -5.30
CA ARG A 68 -9.15 9.36 -3.84
C ARG A 68 -8.78 7.97 -3.32
N MET A 69 -9.36 6.91 -3.89
CA MET A 69 -9.01 5.53 -3.51
C MET A 69 -7.53 5.21 -3.78
N ALA A 70 -7.02 5.57 -4.96
CA ALA A 70 -5.61 5.39 -5.32
C ALA A 70 -4.67 6.14 -4.36
N THR A 71 -4.97 7.41 -4.08
CA THR A 71 -4.18 8.24 -3.15
C THR A 71 -4.21 7.65 -1.74
N GLN A 72 -5.37 7.25 -1.24
CA GLN A 72 -5.49 6.67 0.10
C GLN A 72 -4.70 5.35 0.22
N THR A 73 -4.75 4.50 -0.81
CA THR A 73 -3.95 3.27 -0.84
C THR A 73 -2.45 3.56 -0.85
N LEU A 74 -2.01 4.58 -1.61
CA LEU A 74 -0.61 4.99 -1.63
C LEU A 74 -0.15 5.50 -0.25
N THR A 75 -0.92 6.39 0.38
CA THR A 75 -0.60 6.93 1.71
C THR A 75 -0.46 5.81 2.74
N GLU A 76 -1.40 4.86 2.76
CA GLU A 76 -1.36 3.73 3.71
C GLU A 76 -0.16 2.81 3.46
N TYR A 77 0.20 2.58 2.19
CA TYR A 77 1.41 1.86 1.86
C TYR A 77 2.67 2.59 2.35
N SER A 78 2.78 3.89 2.09
CA SER A 78 3.91 4.71 2.53
C SER A 78 4.05 4.72 4.06
N ASP A 79 2.96 4.88 4.80
CA ASP A 79 2.96 4.83 6.27
C ASP A 79 3.39 3.46 6.79
N ARG A 80 2.92 2.38 6.15
CA ARG A 80 3.31 1.01 6.49
C ARG A 80 4.80 0.76 6.26
N GLU A 81 5.35 1.21 5.15
CA GLU A 81 6.79 1.06 4.87
C GLU A 81 7.65 1.92 5.80
N ARG A 82 7.23 3.16 6.11
CA ARG A 82 7.90 3.99 7.13
C ARG A 82 7.95 3.29 8.48
N LYS A 83 6.81 2.78 8.95
CA LYS A 83 6.73 2.06 10.23
C LYS A 83 7.63 0.82 10.25
N LYS A 84 7.67 0.04 9.17
CA LYS A 84 8.59 -1.11 9.06
C LYS A 84 10.05 -0.68 9.16
N ALA A 85 10.45 0.39 8.49
CA ALA A 85 11.81 0.91 8.53
C ALA A 85 12.19 1.40 9.94
N GLU A 86 11.28 2.10 10.62
CA GLU A 86 11.44 2.53 12.02
C GLU A 86 11.58 1.33 12.97
N ASP A 87 10.73 0.32 12.83
CA ASP A 87 10.78 -0.90 13.62
C ASP A 87 12.10 -1.67 13.40
N GLU A 88 12.58 -1.74 12.16
CA GLU A 88 13.86 -2.37 11.83
C GLU A 88 15.05 -1.58 12.42
N ALA A 89 15.03 -0.25 12.32
CA ALA A 89 16.02 0.61 12.93
C ALA A 89 16.05 0.45 14.45
N ARG A 90 14.88 0.37 15.09
CA ARG A 90 14.75 0.11 16.53
C ARG A 90 15.31 -1.25 16.91
N ARG A 91 15.05 -2.29 16.14
CA ARG A 91 15.61 -3.64 16.35
C ARG A 91 17.13 -3.64 16.23
N LYS A 92 17.69 -3.00 15.20
CA LYS A 92 19.14 -2.88 15.02
C LYS A 92 19.80 -2.12 16.19
N ALA A 93 19.18 -1.03 16.64
CA ALA A 93 19.67 -0.27 17.78
C ALA A 93 19.63 -1.08 19.08
N ALA A 94 18.56 -1.84 19.32
CA ALA A 94 18.46 -2.74 20.48
C ALA A 94 19.50 -3.86 20.43
N ALA A 95 19.71 -4.49 19.27
CA ALA A 95 20.74 -5.50 19.08
C ALA A 95 22.16 -4.94 19.33
N LYS A 96 22.43 -3.72 18.86
CA LYS A 96 23.71 -3.04 19.11
C LYS A 96 23.91 -2.78 20.61
N ARG A 97 22.91 -2.21 21.29
CA ARG A 97 22.97 -1.98 22.75
C ARG A 97 23.16 -3.27 23.54
N PHE A 98 22.52 -4.36 23.12
CA PHE A 98 22.69 -5.66 23.73
C PHE A 98 24.12 -6.20 23.53
N ALA A 99 24.70 -6.04 22.35
CA ALA A 99 26.08 -6.45 22.09
C ALA A 99 27.12 -5.60 22.87
N GLU A 100 26.81 -4.34 23.14
CA GLU A 100 27.63 -3.42 23.94
C GLU A 100 27.38 -3.55 25.46
N TRP A 101 26.39 -4.35 25.87
CA TRP A 101 26.04 -4.50 27.29
C TRP A 101 27.05 -5.42 27.98
N ASP A 102 27.68 -4.91 29.04
CA ASP A 102 28.69 -5.60 29.84
C ASP A 102 28.11 -6.50 30.95
N GLY A 103 26.78 -6.64 31.01
CA GLY A 103 26.09 -7.52 31.94
C GLY A 103 25.89 -6.91 33.33
N THR A 104 26.32 -5.68 33.58
CA THR A 104 26.12 -5.01 34.87
C THR A 104 24.86 -4.13 34.86
N LEU A 105 24.07 -4.25 35.93
CA LEU A 105 22.81 -3.55 36.19
C LEU A 105 23.01 -2.56 37.34
#